data_AF-A0A928T9C7-F1
#
_entry.id   AF-A0A928T9C7-F1
#
_cell.length_a   1.000
_cell.length_b   1.000
_cell.length_c   1.000
_cell.angle_alpha   90.00
_cell.angle_beta   90.00
_cell.angle_gamma   90.00
#
_symmetry.space_group_name_H-M   'P 1'
#
loop_
_entity.id
_entity.type
_entity.pdbx_description
1 polymer ?
#
loop_
_entity_poly.entity_id
_entity_poly.type
_entity_poly.pdbx_seq_one_letter_code
_entity_poly.pdbx_strand_id
1 'polypeptide(L)' 'MNLTQTARELAEHWHATKVHWRDAKAQEFEKRYLEPLPSLVTKTSSIMNELEVLLKKIKKDCEQAY' A
#
# COMPACT_ATOMS: atom_id res chain seq x y z
N MET A 1 3.10 9.22 -6.28
CA MET A 1 2.57 8.86 -4.94
C MET A 1 3.16 7.51 -4.57
N ASN A 2 3.94 7.42 -3.49
CA ASN A 2 4.57 6.16 -3.07
C ASN A 2 3.72 5.52 -1.96
N LEU A 3 2.87 4.56 -2.33
CA LEU A 3 1.93 3.89 -1.43
C LEU A 3 2.62 3.29 -0.20
N THR A 4 3.82 2.74 -0.38
CA THR A 4 4.65 2.20 0.71
C THR A 4 5.08 3.28 1.69
N GLN A 5 5.45 4.46 1.19
CA GLN A 5 5.85 5.57 2.04
C GLN A 5 4.69 6.09 2.88
N THR A 6 3.52 6.32 2.27
CA THR A 6 2.33 6.76 3.00
C THR A 6 1.87 5.75 4.04
N ALA A 7 1.97 4.45 3.75
CA ALA A 7 1.64 3.40 4.72
C ALA A 7 2.62 3.39 5.91
N ARG A 8 3.90 3.68 5.67
CA ARG A 8 4.91 3.84 6.74
C ARG A 8 4.62 5.07 7.61
N GLU A 9 4.33 6.21 7.00
CA GLU A 9 3.97 7.44 7.72
C GLU A 9 2.73 7.22 8.60
N LEU A 10 1.72 6.51 8.09
CA LEU A 10 0.55 6.11 8.90
C LEU A 10 0.93 5.24 10.10
N ALA A 11 1.82 4.27 9.91
CA ALA A 11 2.28 3.42 11.00
C ALA A 11 3.02 4.24 12.07
N GLU A 12 3.87 5.19 11.67
CA GLU A 12 4.56 6.10 12.58
C GLU A 12 3.57 6.97 13.38
N HIS A 13 2.57 7.53 12.71
CA HIS A 13 1.49 8.27 13.38
C HIS A 13 0.70 7.40 14.35
N TRP A 14 0.37 6.17 13.97
CA TRP A 14 -0.32 5.23 14.85
C TRP A 14 0.48 4.93 16.13
N HIS A 15 1.80 4.78 16.03
CA HIS A 15 2.66 4.55 17.20
C HIS A 15 2.58 5.70 18.20
N ALA A 16 2.53 6.95 17.71
CA ALA A 16 2.32 8.11 18.58
C ALA A 16 0.89 8.14 19.16
N THR A 17 -0.13 7.83 18.36
CA THR A 17 -1.53 7.84 18.81
C THR A 17 -1.81 6.78 19.89
N LYS A 18 -1.29 5.56 19.73
CA LYS A 18 -1.53 4.46 20.70
C LYS A 18 -0.91 4.71 22.07
N VAL A 19 0.00 5.67 22.20
CA VAL A 19 0.50 6.13 23.50
C VAL A 19 -0.63 6.73 24.34
N HIS A 20 -1.60 7.40 23.72
CA HIS A 20 -2.70 8.09 24.40
C HIS A 20 -4.05 7.38 24.25
N TRP A 21 -4.25 6.64 23.16
CA TRP A 21 -5.46 5.88 22.90
C TRP A 21 -5.22 4.38 23.09
N ARG A 22 -5.67 3.82 24.22
CA ARG A 22 -5.32 2.45 24.69
C ARG A 22 -6.52 1.56 25.02
N ASP A 23 -7.73 2.00 24.66
CA ASP A 23 -8.95 1.24 24.93
C ASP A 23 -9.11 0.05 23.97
N ALA A 24 -10.20 -0.69 24.14
CA ALA A 24 -10.53 -1.82 23.27
C ALA A 24 -10.72 -1.41 21.79
N LYS A 25 -11.09 -0.16 21.52
CA LYS A 25 -11.25 0.34 20.14
C LYS A 25 -9.92 0.62 19.47
N ALA A 26 -8.94 1.12 20.21
CA ALA A 26 -7.57 1.23 19.72
C ALA A 26 -7.01 -0.13 19.30
N GLN A 27 -7.23 -1.17 20.11
CA GLN A 27 -6.81 -2.54 19.78
C GLN A 27 -7.56 -3.13 18.59
N GLU A 28 -8.87 -2.91 18.50
CA GLU A 28 -9.68 -3.32 17.33
C GLU A 28 -9.16 -2.65 16.06
N PHE A 29 -8.87 -1.35 16.12
CA PHE A 29 -8.39 -0.58 14.99
C PHE A 29 -7.05 -1.10 14.46
N GLU A 30 -6.08 -1.31 15.35
CA GLU A 30 -4.76 -1.84 15.01
C GLU A 30 -4.88 -3.20 14.30
N LYS A 31 -5.60 -4.14 14.91
CA LYS A 31 -5.76 -5.49 14.36
C LYS A 31 -6.52 -5.52 13.05
N ARG A 32 -7.62 -4.76 12.96
CA ARG A 32 -8.54 -4.85 11.82
C ARG A 32 -8.03 -4.11 10.59
N TYR A 33 -7.34 -2.99 10.78
CA TYR A 33 -6.99 -2.10 9.68
C TYR A 33 -5.49 -1.95 9.47
N LEU A 34 -4.69 -1.87 10.54
CA LEU A 34 -3.26 -1.58 10.41
C LEU A 34 -2.39 -2.82 10.23
N GLU A 35 -2.62 -3.89 11.00
CA GLU A 35 -1.89 -5.16 10.86
C GLU A 35 -1.92 -5.75 9.44
N PRO A 36 -3.07 -5.79 8.72
CA PRO A 36 -3.09 -6.31 7.35
C PRO A 36 -2.49 -5.34 6.32
N LEU A 37 -2.41 -4.04 6.63
CA LEU A 37 -2.11 -3.00 5.66
C LEU A 37 -0.76 -3.17 4.94
N PRO A 38 0.37 -3.50 5.61
CA PRO A 38 1.64 -3.70 4.92
C PRO A 38 1.57 -4.75 3.82
N SER A 39 0.92 -5.89 4.09
CA SER A 39 0.77 -6.97 3.12
C SER A 39 -0.07 -6.55 1.90
N LEU A 40 -1.16 -5.80 2.14
CA LEU A 40 -2.03 -5.28 1.09
C LEU A 40 -1.31 -4.25 0.23
N VAL A 41 -0.51 -3.37 0.85
CA VAL A 41 0.30 -2.37 0.16
C VAL A 41 1.36 -3.05 -0.71
N THR A 42 2.11 -4.01 -0.18
CA THR A 42 3.09 -4.78 -0.96
C THR A 42 2.45 -5.48 -2.15
N LYS A 43 1.33 -6.18 -1.94
CA LYS A 43 0.58 -6.87 -3.00
C LYS A 43 0.12 -5.89 -4.08
N THR A 44 -0.46 -4.76 -3.67
CA THR A 44 -0.96 -3.73 -4.60
C THR A 44 0.18 -3.15 -5.43
N SER A 45 1.31 -2.81 -4.79
CA SER A 45 2.49 -2.30 -5.49
C SER A 45 3.04 -3.30 -6.51
N SER A 46 3.05 -4.60 -6.21
CA SER A 46 3.46 -5.65 -7.17
C SER A 46 2.55 -5.66 -8.39
N ILE A 47 1.23 -5.70 -8.17
CA ILE A 47 0.24 -5.75 -9.26
C ILE A 47 0.32 -4.49 -10.12
N MET A 48 0.48 -3.30 -9.51
CA MET A 48 0.65 -2.06 -10.26
C MET A 48 1.90 -2.08 -11.15
N ASN A 49 3.01 -2.64 -10.66
CA ASN A 49 4.23 -2.80 -11.45
C ASN A 49 4.05 -3.80 -12.60
N GLU A 50 3.38 -4.92 -12.36
CA GLU A 50 3.03 -5.89 -13.41
C GLU A 50 2.16 -5.27 -14.50
N LEU A 51 1.15 -4.48 -14.11
CA LEU A 51 0.30 -3.73 -15.04
C LEU A 51 1.12 -2.72 -15.86
N GLU A 52 2.04 -2.00 -15.23
CA GLU A 52 2.93 -1.07 -15.94
C GLU A 52 3.79 -1.77 -16.99
N VAL A 53 4.35 -2.93 -16.65
CA VAL A 53 5.13 -3.76 -17.59
C VAL A 53 4.26 -4.20 -18.77
N LEU A 54 3.04 -4.68 -18.52
CA LEU A 54 2.12 -5.11 -19.57
C LEU A 54 1.71 -3.95 -20.48
N LEU A 55 1.38 -2.78 -19.92
CA LEU A 55 1.03 -1.60 -20.69
C LEU A 55 2.18 -1.12 -21.58
N LYS A 56 3.42 -1.13 -21.06
CA LYS A 56 4.62 -0.80 -21.86
C LYS A 56 4.82 -1.77 -23.02
N LYS A 57 4.59 -3.06 -22.80
CA LYS A 57 4.66 -4.08 -23.86
C LYS A 57 3.62 -3.82 -24.94
N ILE A 58 2.34 -3.65 -24.55
CA ILE A 58 1.25 -3.38 -25.50
C ILE A 58 1.55 -2.12 -26.32
N LYS A 59 2.00 -1.04 -25.66
CA LYS A 59 2.37 0.20 -26.35
C LYS A 59 3.47 -0.05 -27.39
N LYS A 60 4.54 -0.76 -27.02
CA LYS A 60 5.63 -1.12 -27.93
C LYS A 60 5.13 -1.97 -29.11
N ASP A 61 4.31 -2.98 -28.85
CA ASP A 61 3.77 -3.87 -29.88
C ASP A 61 2.89 -3.08 -30.87
N CYS A 62 2.13 -2.08 -30.41
CA CYS A 62 1.34 -1.19 -31.26
C CYS A 62 2.19 -0.18 -32.05
N GLU A 63 3.24 0.39 -31.45
CA GLU A 63 4.14 1.35 -32.11
C GLU A 63 5.06 0.70 -33.15
N GLN A 64 5.34 -0.61 -33.04
CA GLN A 64 6.15 -1.37 -33.99
C GLN A 64 5.35 -1.91 -35.19
N ALA A 65 4.02 -1.86 -35.13
CA ALA A 65 3.12 -2.32 -36.20
C ALA A 65 2.88 -1.27 -37.29
N TYR A 66 3.62 -0.17 -37.27
CA TYR A 66 3.57 0.96 -38.22
C TYR A 66 4.99 1.33 -38.65
#